data_AF-A0ABC8WVG0-F1
#
_entry.id   AF-A0ABC8WVG0-F1
#
_cell.length_a   1.000
_cell.length_b   1.000
_cell.length_c   1.000
_cell.angle_alpha   90.00
_cell.angle_beta   90.00
_cell.angle_gamma   90.00
#
_symmetry.space_group_name_H-M   'P 1'
#
loop_
_entity.id
_entity.type
_entity.pdbx_description
1 polymer ?
#
loop_
_entity_poly.entity_id
_entity_poly.type
_entity_poly.pdbx_seq_one_letter_code
_entity_poly.pdbx_strand_id
1 'polypeptide(L)'
;MAAAKIKSTALSVNNKCRNILAAGWEAHLNTIKVDAKGSEEEVYTSRVHYMIQKGTPYLIMLPHVAMAGDVLCLKDSKVPIIADSLKKAIMKEHEASSAASYRVILKFDIGSCIYIDSSGSNHNIELDSFEPPKPDLLMPFSAKLIDGINRNDSRRRALILFCFEYFDVLARDAAMLSIDHHGIDVVAKVPERATLANVPHQYH
;
A
#
# COMPACT_ATOMS: atom_id res chain seq x y z
N MET A 1 -24.70 15.23 4.95
CA MET A 1 -24.80 14.05 4.05
C MET A 1 -23.79 13.00 4.50
N ALA A 2 -24.23 11.76 4.75
CA ALA A 2 -23.44 10.77 5.47
C ALA A 2 -22.92 9.64 4.57
N ALA A 3 -21.88 8.94 5.02
CA ALA A 3 -21.33 7.76 4.35
C ALA A 3 -21.54 6.52 5.24
N ALA A 4 -22.09 5.46 4.67
CA ALA A 4 -22.23 4.16 5.32
C ALA A 4 -21.18 3.20 4.75
N LYS A 5 -20.45 2.51 5.63
CA LYS A 5 -19.54 1.43 5.23
C LYS A 5 -20.27 0.10 5.34
N ILE A 6 -20.23 -0.65 4.25
CA ILE A 6 -20.93 -1.91 4.09
C ILE A 6 -19.89 -3.01 3.85
N LYS A 7 -20.00 -4.13 4.56
CA LYS A 7 -19.07 -5.27 4.44
C LYS A 7 -19.84 -6.56 4.19
N SER A 8 -19.48 -7.27 3.13
CA SER A 8 -19.72 -8.73 3.05
C SER A 8 -18.66 -9.43 3.91
N THR A 9 -18.99 -10.58 4.52
CA THR A 9 -18.14 -11.46 5.35
C THR A 9 -16.65 -11.09 5.36
N ALA A 10 -16.16 -10.56 6.49
CA ALA A 10 -14.85 -9.94 6.55
C ALA A 10 -13.73 -10.94 6.89
N LEU A 11 -12.63 -10.89 6.13
CA LEU A 11 -11.34 -11.46 6.56
C LEU A 11 -10.99 -11.01 7.99
N SER A 12 -10.30 -11.89 8.73
CA SER A 12 -9.72 -11.52 10.02
C SER A 12 -8.76 -10.34 9.86
N VAL A 13 -8.64 -9.53 10.92
CA VAL A 13 -7.74 -8.36 10.95
C VAL A 13 -6.29 -8.78 10.61
N ASN A 14 -5.86 -9.93 11.12
CA ASN A 14 -4.54 -10.50 10.83
C ASN A 14 -4.35 -10.75 9.32
N ASN A 15 -5.35 -11.34 8.64
CA ASN A 15 -5.24 -11.59 7.21
C ASN A 15 -5.25 -10.29 6.38
N LYS A 16 -6.02 -9.28 6.80
CA LYS A 16 -6.01 -7.96 6.14
C LYS A 16 -4.65 -7.28 6.24
N CYS A 17 -4.04 -7.30 7.43
CA CYS A 17 -2.69 -6.78 7.63
C CYS A 17 -1.66 -7.51 6.75
N ARG A 18 -1.71 -8.86 6.73
CA ARG A 18 -0.82 -9.69 5.90
C ARG A 18 -0.96 -9.39 4.41
N ASN A 19 -2.19 -9.22 3.91
CA ASN A 19 -2.44 -8.91 2.50
C ASN A 19 -1.85 -7.55 2.09
N ILE A 20 -1.95 -6.53 2.96
CA ILE A 20 -1.37 -5.21 2.71
C ILE A 20 0.16 -5.30 2.63
N LEU A 21 0.78 -5.98 3.61
CA LEU A 21 2.22 -6.19 3.63
C LEU A 21 2.73 -7.01 2.43
N ALA A 22 1.95 -7.97 1.96
CA ALA A 22 2.32 -8.80 0.81
C ALA A 22 2.15 -8.08 -0.54
N ALA A 23 1.22 -7.13 -0.64
CA ALA A 23 0.95 -6.37 -1.88
C ALA A 23 1.83 -5.13 -2.03
N GLY A 24 2.38 -4.62 -0.93
CA GLY A 24 3.32 -3.51 -0.92
C GLY A 24 4.77 -3.96 -1.17
N TRP A 25 5.59 -3.00 -1.60
CA TRP A 25 7.04 -3.17 -1.73
C TRP A 25 7.81 -1.90 -1.33
N GLU A 26 7.10 -0.87 -0.89
CA GLU A 26 7.63 0.40 -0.44
C GLU A 26 6.95 0.83 0.87
N ALA A 27 7.72 1.34 1.83
CA ALA A 27 7.26 1.77 3.14
C ALA A 27 8.06 2.96 3.66
N HIS A 28 7.59 3.56 4.75
CA HIS A 28 8.34 4.54 5.52
C HIS A 28 8.98 3.86 6.73
N LEU A 29 10.30 4.01 6.87
CA LEU A 29 11.07 3.56 8.04
C LEU A 29 11.41 4.77 8.89
N ASN A 30 10.99 4.71 10.16
CA ASN A 30 11.32 5.70 11.18
C ASN A 30 12.48 5.17 12.03
N THR A 31 13.55 5.94 12.12
CA THR A 31 14.70 5.65 12.98
C THR A 31 14.99 6.81 13.92
N ILE A 32 15.63 6.50 15.05
CA ILE A 32 16.12 7.49 16.01
C ILE A 32 17.63 7.60 15.81
N LYS A 33 18.16 8.82 15.85
CA LYS A 33 19.59 9.06 15.75
C LYS A 33 20.33 8.42 16.92
N VAL A 34 21.50 7.82 16.66
CA VAL A 34 22.26 7.05 17.67
C VAL A 34 22.73 7.92 18.86
N ASP A 35 22.89 9.21 18.65
CA ASP A 35 23.32 10.22 19.63
C ASP A 35 22.16 10.96 20.32
N ALA A 36 20.90 10.65 20.00
CA ALA A 36 19.74 11.28 20.62
C ALA A 36 19.62 10.90 22.11
N LYS A 37 19.61 11.89 22.99
CA LYS A 37 19.47 11.69 24.45
C LYS A 37 17.99 11.74 24.87
N GLY A 38 17.17 10.87 24.31
CA GLY A 38 15.75 10.75 24.70
C GLY A 38 14.85 10.25 23.57
N SER A 39 13.61 9.92 23.91
CA SER A 39 12.59 9.44 22.96
C SER A 39 11.86 10.55 22.19
N GLU A 40 12.16 11.82 22.47
CA GLU A 40 11.47 12.98 21.90
C GLU A 40 12.29 13.80 20.89
N GLU A 41 13.56 13.43 20.62
CA GLU A 41 14.40 14.14 19.66
C GLU A 41 14.58 13.37 18.33
N GLU A 42 14.28 14.09 17.24
CA GLU A 42 14.63 13.85 15.83
C GLU A 42 14.39 12.41 15.29
N VAL A 43 13.11 12.06 15.10
CA VAL A 43 12.73 10.89 14.29
C VAL A 43 13.04 11.17 12.82
N TYR A 44 13.90 10.35 12.24
CA TYR A 44 14.21 10.38 10.81
C TYR A 44 13.30 9.42 10.06
N THR A 45 12.48 9.96 9.15
CA THR A 45 11.64 9.17 8.25
C THR A 45 12.31 9.02 6.89
N SER A 46 12.51 7.78 6.45
CA SER A 46 13.06 7.46 5.13
C SER A 46 12.11 6.56 4.36
N ARG A 47 12.07 6.70 3.03
CA ARG A 47 11.37 5.74 2.15
C ARG A 47 12.30 4.56 1.90
N VAL A 48 11.79 3.35 2.12
CA VAL A 48 12.54 2.10 1.96
C VAL A 48 11.75 1.13 1.09
N HIS A 49 12.45 0.31 0.33
CA HIS A 49 11.85 -0.84 -0.32
C HIS A 49 11.92 -2.04 0.63
N TYR A 50 10.87 -2.86 0.62
CA TYR A 50 10.83 -4.07 1.43
C TYR A 50 10.23 -5.23 0.63
N MET A 51 10.48 -6.44 1.11
CA MET A 51 9.78 -7.64 0.67
C MET A 51 9.41 -8.49 1.87
N ILE A 52 8.30 -9.22 1.79
CA ILE A 52 7.94 -10.25 2.76
C ILE A 52 8.30 -11.62 2.18
N GLN A 53 9.19 -12.36 2.83
CA GLN A 53 9.52 -13.73 2.43
C GLN A 53 9.17 -14.69 3.58
N LYS A 54 8.25 -15.63 3.35
CA LYS A 54 7.72 -16.55 4.37
C LYS A 54 7.32 -15.82 5.66
N GLY A 55 6.70 -14.66 5.49
CA GLY A 55 6.24 -13.82 6.59
C GLY A 55 7.31 -13.05 7.37
N THR A 56 8.57 -13.15 6.96
CA THR A 56 9.64 -12.30 7.49
C THR A 56 9.85 -11.10 6.57
N PRO A 57 9.76 -9.86 7.07
CA PRO A 57 10.09 -8.68 6.29
C PRO A 57 11.61 -8.50 6.15
N TYR A 58 12.02 -8.20 4.93
CA TYR A 58 13.39 -7.83 4.58
C TYR A 58 13.39 -6.43 3.99
N LEU A 59 14.21 -5.54 4.56
CA LEU A 59 14.43 -4.19 4.07
C LEU A 59 15.56 -4.21 3.05
N ILE A 60 15.31 -3.59 1.90
CA ILE A 60 16.26 -3.44 0.80
C ILE A 60 16.72 -1.99 0.81
N MET A 61 17.87 -1.75 1.43
CA MET A 61 18.46 -0.42 1.43
C MET A 61 19.29 -0.22 0.18
N LEU A 62 18.97 0.84 -0.56
CA LEU A 62 19.78 1.33 -1.65
C LEU A 62 20.70 2.43 -1.09
N PRO A 63 21.98 2.47 -1.47
CA PRO A 63 22.82 3.63 -1.17
C PRO A 63 22.28 4.86 -1.91
N HIS A 64 22.08 5.96 -1.18
CA HIS A 64 21.75 7.27 -1.76
C HIS A 64 23.02 8.12 -1.84
N VAL A 65 23.35 8.62 -3.03
CA VAL A 65 24.44 9.59 -3.24
C VAL A 65 23.80 10.92 -3.61
N ALA A 66 24.08 11.98 -2.85
CA ALA A 66 23.74 13.35 -3.20
C ALA A 66 24.98 14.03 -3.80
N MET A 67 24.83 14.61 -4.99
CA MET A 67 25.87 15.42 -5.62
C MET A 67 25.44 16.90 -5.54
N ALA A 68 26.32 17.76 -5.05
CA ALA A 68 26.13 19.21 -5.03
C ALA A 68 27.25 19.87 -5.84
N GLY A 69 26.89 20.85 -6.66
CA GLY A 69 27.84 21.58 -7.50
C GLY A 69 27.17 22.56 -8.45
N ASP A 70 27.97 23.41 -9.07
CA ASP A 70 27.52 24.38 -10.06
C ASP A 70 27.34 23.74 -11.44
N VAL A 71 26.31 24.17 -12.19
CA VAL A 71 26.07 23.73 -13.56
C VAL A 71 26.70 24.73 -14.52
N LEU A 72 27.63 24.26 -15.36
CA LEU A 72 28.31 25.07 -16.38
C LEU A 72 28.00 24.57 -17.79
N CYS A 73 27.78 25.49 -18.73
CA CYS A 73 27.55 25.13 -20.12
C CYS A 73 28.83 24.61 -20.79
N LEU A 74 28.71 23.49 -21.50
CA LEU A 74 29.77 22.93 -22.33
C LEU A 74 29.89 23.70 -23.65
N LYS A 75 31.13 23.87 -24.14
CA LYS A 75 31.38 24.41 -25.50
C LYS A 75 30.97 23.39 -26.56
N ASP A 76 30.40 23.85 -27.68
CA ASP A 76 29.84 23.02 -28.75
C ASP A 76 30.80 21.95 -29.29
N SER A 77 32.10 22.26 -29.37
CA SER A 77 33.12 21.30 -29.83
C SER A 77 33.32 20.09 -28.90
N LYS A 78 32.92 20.18 -27.63
CA LYS A 78 33.05 19.11 -26.63
C LYS A 78 31.76 18.31 -26.44
N VAL A 79 30.62 18.85 -26.84
CA VAL A 79 29.30 18.22 -26.62
C VAL A 79 29.20 16.82 -27.26
N PRO A 80 29.58 16.61 -28.54
CA PRO A 80 29.44 15.30 -29.17
C PRO A 80 30.33 14.24 -28.53
N ILE A 81 31.55 14.63 -28.14
CA ILE A 81 32.55 13.74 -27.53
C ILE A 81 32.06 13.22 -26.17
N ILE A 82 31.45 14.11 -25.36
CA ILE A 82 30.90 13.74 -24.06
C ILE A 82 29.60 12.96 -24.23
N ALA A 83 28.74 13.33 -25.18
CA ALA A 83 27.49 12.61 -25.43
C ALA A 83 27.73 11.13 -25.80
N ASP A 84 28.71 10.86 -26.67
CA ASP A 84 29.06 9.48 -27.05
C ASP A 84 29.68 8.69 -25.88
N SER A 85 30.54 9.32 -25.08
CA SER A 85 31.09 8.69 -23.87
C SER A 85 30.01 8.39 -22.84
N LEU A 86 29.09 9.33 -22.62
CA LEU A 86 27.97 9.17 -21.69
C LEU A 86 27.03 8.05 -22.14
N LYS A 87 26.70 7.99 -23.44
CA LYS A 87 25.88 6.93 -24.02
C LYS A 87 26.50 5.55 -23.79
N LYS A 88 27.82 5.40 -24.02
CA LYS A 88 28.54 4.15 -23.77
C LYS A 88 28.55 3.77 -22.29
N ALA A 89 28.74 4.74 -21.39
CA ALA A 89 28.73 4.50 -19.95
C ALA A 89 27.35 4.02 -19.47
N ILE A 90 26.27 4.67 -19.90
CA ILE A 90 24.89 4.29 -19.54
C ILE A 90 24.56 2.88 -20.04
N MET A 91 24.92 2.53 -21.28
CA MET A 91 24.68 1.19 -21.82
C MET A 91 25.43 0.11 -21.01
N LYS A 92 26.68 0.39 -20.64
CA LYS A 92 27.49 -0.52 -19.81
C LYS A 92 26.93 -0.68 -18.40
N GLU A 93 26.39 0.38 -17.81
CA GLU A 93 25.73 0.32 -16.49
C GLU A 93 24.39 -0.43 -16.53
N HIS A 94 23.59 -0.29 -17.61
CA HIS A 94 22.33 -1.02 -17.74
C HIS A 94 22.57 -2.54 -17.76
N GLU A 95 23.61 -2.99 -18.44
CA GLU A 95 24.05 -4.40 -18.44
C GLU A 95 24.56 -4.85 -17.05
N ALA A 96 25.30 -3.98 -16.34
CA ALA A 96 25.86 -4.28 -15.02
C ALA A 96 24.84 -4.17 -13.85
N SER A 97 23.73 -3.42 -14.02
CA SER A 97 22.69 -3.24 -13.01
C SER A 97 21.96 -4.54 -12.65
N SER A 98 21.96 -5.51 -13.57
CA SER A 98 21.47 -6.87 -13.32
C SER A 98 22.38 -7.66 -12.36
N ALA A 99 23.63 -7.22 -12.16
CA ALA A 99 24.67 -7.90 -11.38
C ALA A 99 25.21 -7.09 -10.17
N ALA A 100 24.72 -5.87 -9.92
CA ALA A 100 25.36 -4.96 -8.97
C ALA A 100 24.97 -5.21 -7.48
N SER A 101 25.97 -5.68 -6.76
CA SER A 101 25.99 -6.27 -5.41
C SER A 101 26.07 -5.26 -4.23
N TYR A 102 25.35 -4.13 -4.27
CA TYR A 102 25.34 -3.16 -3.15
C TYR A 102 23.93 -2.94 -2.55
N ARG A 103 23.10 -3.98 -2.59
CA ARG A 103 21.85 -4.03 -1.83
C ARG A 103 22.16 -4.58 -0.44
N VAL A 104 22.11 -3.73 0.58
CA VAL A 104 22.13 -4.22 1.96
C VAL A 104 20.72 -4.74 2.25
N ILE A 105 20.63 -6.05 2.48
CA ILE A 105 19.38 -6.71 2.88
C ILE A 105 19.43 -6.85 4.40
N LEU A 106 18.55 -6.14 5.09
CA LEU A 106 18.38 -6.23 6.54
C LEU A 106 17.13 -7.04 6.85
N LYS A 107 17.26 -8.04 7.72
CA LYS A 107 16.09 -8.70 8.31
C LYS A 107 15.46 -7.73 9.31
N PHE A 108 14.15 -7.55 9.23
CA PHE A 108 13.41 -6.76 10.20
C PHE A 108 12.64 -7.71 11.13
N ASP A 109 13.05 -7.77 12.40
CA ASP A 109 12.36 -8.58 13.40
C ASP A 109 11.19 -7.77 13.98
N ILE A 110 9.97 -8.16 13.62
CA ILE A 110 8.76 -7.46 14.05
C ILE A 110 8.51 -7.75 15.54
N GLY A 111 8.63 -6.72 16.40
CA GLY A 111 8.25 -6.82 17.82
C GLY A 111 6.77 -6.61 18.10
N SER A 112 6.10 -5.76 17.31
CA SER A 112 4.66 -5.50 17.40
C SER A 112 4.14 -4.97 16.07
N CYS A 113 2.88 -5.25 15.75
CA CYS A 113 2.23 -4.71 14.56
C CYS A 113 0.83 -4.20 14.90
N ILE A 114 0.50 -3.01 14.39
CA ILE A 114 -0.80 -2.36 14.56
C ILE A 114 -1.41 -2.19 13.17
N TYR A 115 -2.61 -2.71 13.00
CA TYR A 115 -3.45 -2.42 11.84
C TYR A 115 -4.45 -1.33 12.20
N ILE A 116 -4.47 -0.26 11.42
CA ILE A 116 -5.47 0.79 11.54
C ILE A 116 -6.53 0.53 10.48
N ASP A 117 -7.76 0.30 10.92
CA ASP A 117 -8.85 0.06 9.99
C ASP A 117 -9.39 1.37 9.38
N SER A 118 -10.32 1.25 8.44
CA SER A 118 -10.95 2.40 7.78
C SER A 118 -11.78 3.29 8.70
N SER A 119 -12.11 2.85 9.92
CA SER A 119 -12.79 3.67 10.94
C SER A 119 -11.80 4.46 11.81
N GLY A 120 -10.49 4.21 11.64
CA GLY A 120 -9.44 4.75 12.50
C GLY A 120 -9.21 3.94 13.78
N SER A 121 -9.83 2.77 13.90
CA SER A 121 -9.65 1.90 15.07
C SER A 121 -8.34 1.14 14.96
N ASN A 122 -7.59 1.10 16.06
CA ASN A 122 -6.33 0.38 16.18
C ASN A 122 -6.57 -1.07 16.56
N HIS A 123 -5.95 -2.00 15.83
CA HIS A 123 -6.00 -3.43 16.10
C HIS A 123 -4.58 -3.96 16.26
N ASN A 124 -4.27 -4.49 17.45
CA ASN A 124 -3.01 -5.18 17.68
C ASN A 124 -3.03 -6.54 16.96
N ILE A 125 -1.99 -6.81 16.18
CA ILE A 125 -1.88 -8.03 15.40
C ILE A 125 -1.04 -9.05 16.16
N GLU A 126 -1.62 -10.21 16.44
CA GLU A 126 -0.87 -11.36 16.92
C GLU A 126 0.05 -11.88 15.81
N LEU A 127 1.35 -11.89 16.09
CA LEU A 127 2.42 -12.21 15.14
C LEU A 127 2.77 -13.71 15.14
N ASP A 128 2.05 -14.54 15.90
CA ASP A 128 2.32 -15.95 16.07
C ASP A 128 2.23 -16.69 14.73
N SER A 129 3.40 -17.13 14.27
CA SER A 129 3.64 -17.74 12.96
C SER A 129 3.04 -16.92 11.81
N PHE A 130 3.89 -16.12 11.18
CA PHE A 130 3.58 -15.49 9.90
C PHE A 130 3.64 -16.58 8.81
N GLU A 131 2.75 -17.58 8.89
CA GLU A 131 2.50 -18.46 7.77
C GLU A 131 2.11 -17.58 6.59
N PRO A 132 2.78 -17.72 5.43
CA PRO A 132 2.45 -16.91 4.27
C PRO A 132 0.95 -17.07 4.00
N PRO A 133 0.17 -15.97 3.97
CA PRO A 133 -1.24 -16.06 3.67
C PRO A 133 -1.37 -16.82 2.34
N LYS A 134 -2.32 -17.77 2.27
CA LYS A 134 -2.66 -18.39 0.99
C LYS A 134 -2.93 -17.23 0.02
N PRO A 135 -2.13 -17.06 -1.04
CA PRO A 135 -2.18 -15.85 -1.85
C PRO A 135 -3.62 -15.68 -2.32
N ASP A 136 -4.25 -14.58 -1.92
CA ASP A 136 -5.57 -14.28 -2.43
C ASP A 136 -5.41 -14.00 -3.93
N LEU A 137 -5.90 -14.93 -4.75
CA LEU A 137 -5.73 -14.93 -6.20
C LEU A 137 -6.30 -13.65 -6.84
N LEU A 138 -7.16 -12.92 -6.13
CA LEU A 138 -7.72 -11.65 -6.57
C LEU A 138 -6.80 -10.45 -6.32
N MET A 139 -5.85 -10.54 -5.37
CA MET A 139 -5.00 -9.41 -4.99
C MET A 139 -4.24 -8.77 -6.16
N PRO A 140 -3.62 -9.52 -7.09
CA PRO A 140 -2.92 -8.94 -8.25
C PRO A 140 -3.84 -8.16 -9.20
N PHE A 141 -5.14 -8.44 -9.18
CA PHE A 141 -6.14 -7.84 -10.05
C PHE A 141 -7.03 -6.81 -9.35
N SER A 142 -7.00 -6.79 -8.01
CA SER A 142 -7.88 -6.00 -7.14
C SER A 142 -7.96 -4.53 -7.57
N ALA A 143 -6.81 -3.86 -7.74
CA ALA A 143 -6.77 -2.45 -8.11
C ALA A 143 -7.45 -2.17 -9.46
N LYS A 144 -7.15 -2.97 -10.50
CA LYS A 144 -7.78 -2.81 -11.82
C LYS A 144 -9.27 -3.11 -11.79
N LEU A 145 -9.69 -4.09 -10.99
CA LEU A 145 -11.08 -4.46 -10.83
C LEU A 145 -11.87 -3.36 -10.11
N ILE A 146 -11.34 -2.84 -9.00
CA ILE A 146 -11.91 -1.71 -8.26
C ILE A 146 -12.05 -0.49 -9.18
N ASP A 147 -10.99 -0.14 -9.92
CA ASP A 147 -11.03 0.99 -10.86
C ASP A 147 -12.07 0.75 -11.97
N GLY A 148 -12.10 -0.45 -12.54
CA GLY A 148 -13.05 -0.80 -13.60
C GLY A 148 -14.51 -0.78 -13.15
N ILE A 149 -14.77 -1.04 -11.87
CA ILE A 149 -16.10 -0.95 -11.27
C ILE A 149 -16.45 0.51 -10.95
N ASN A 150 -15.55 1.22 -10.25
CA ASN A 150 -15.81 2.58 -9.76
C ASN A 150 -15.88 3.61 -10.88
N ARG A 151 -15.14 3.43 -11.99
CA ARG A 151 -15.14 4.37 -13.13
C ARG A 151 -16.29 4.15 -14.11
N ASN A 152 -17.07 3.07 -13.98
CA ASN A 152 -18.17 2.77 -14.89
C ASN A 152 -19.52 3.09 -14.24
N ASP A 153 -20.28 4.01 -14.81
CA ASP A 153 -21.55 4.45 -14.22
C ASP A 153 -22.60 3.35 -14.10
N SER A 154 -22.67 2.43 -15.06
CA SER A 154 -23.60 1.29 -14.98
C SER A 154 -23.22 0.33 -13.86
N ARG A 155 -21.92 0.11 -13.62
CA ARG A 155 -21.43 -0.72 -12.51
C ARG A 155 -21.59 -0.03 -11.16
N ARG A 156 -21.38 1.29 -11.06
CA ARG A 156 -21.73 2.06 -9.85
C ARG A 156 -23.22 1.99 -9.54
N ARG A 157 -24.10 2.08 -10.55
CA ARG A 157 -25.55 1.89 -10.36
C ARG A 157 -25.89 0.48 -9.88
N ALA A 158 -25.24 -0.54 -10.43
CA ALA A 158 -25.40 -1.91 -9.93
C ALA A 158 -24.93 -2.05 -8.47
N LEU A 159 -23.85 -1.35 -8.08
CA LEU A 159 -23.37 -1.27 -6.71
C LEU A 159 -24.38 -0.60 -5.75
N ILE A 160 -25.11 0.42 -6.21
CA ILE A 160 -26.21 1.03 -5.43
C ILE A 160 -27.32 0.01 -5.20
N LEU A 161 -27.73 -0.71 -6.24
CA LEU A 161 -28.74 -1.77 -6.12
C LEU A 161 -28.27 -2.90 -5.20
N PHE A 162 -26.99 -3.26 -5.28
CA PHE A 162 -26.37 -4.23 -4.39
C PHE A 162 -26.43 -3.77 -2.92
N CYS A 163 -26.18 -2.48 -2.64
CA CYS A 163 -26.32 -1.93 -1.29
C CYS A 163 -27.76 -2.01 -0.77
N PHE A 164 -28.75 -1.81 -1.62
CA PHE A 164 -30.16 -1.93 -1.25
C PHE A 164 -30.55 -3.39 -1.00
N GLU A 165 -30.26 -4.28 -1.94
CA GLU A 165 -30.69 -5.68 -1.89
C GLU A 165 -30.06 -6.47 -0.74
N TYR A 166 -28.75 -6.29 -0.53
CA TYR A 166 -28.00 -7.13 0.43
C TYR A 166 -27.85 -6.49 1.81
N PHE A 167 -28.08 -5.18 1.93
CA PHE A 167 -27.83 -4.44 3.18
C PHE A 167 -28.94 -3.49 3.60
N ASP A 168 -30.05 -3.44 2.84
CA ASP A 168 -31.18 -2.52 3.08
C ASP A 168 -30.75 -1.04 3.18
N VAL A 169 -29.70 -0.67 2.43
CA VAL A 169 -29.16 0.70 2.42
C VAL A 169 -29.63 1.44 1.17
N LEU A 170 -30.43 2.49 1.38
CA LEU A 170 -30.81 3.45 0.33
C LEU A 170 -29.65 4.41 0.01
N ALA A 171 -28.72 3.93 -0.82
CA ALA A 171 -27.57 4.70 -1.28
C ALA A 171 -27.93 5.61 -2.46
N ARG A 172 -27.39 6.83 -2.47
CA ARG A 172 -27.39 7.74 -3.64
C ARG A 172 -26.21 7.51 -4.56
N ASP A 173 -25.13 6.97 -4.01
CA ASP A 173 -23.91 6.64 -4.71
C ASP A 173 -23.18 5.54 -3.94
N ALA A 174 -22.35 4.77 -4.62
CA ALA A 174 -21.57 3.70 -4.03
C ALA A 174 -20.25 3.48 -4.77
N ALA A 175 -19.19 3.19 -4.02
CA ALA A 175 -17.88 2.85 -4.54
C ALA A 175 -17.29 1.65 -3.79
N MET A 176 -16.66 0.75 -4.53
CA MET A 176 -15.91 -0.37 -3.97
C MET A 176 -14.57 0.14 -3.43
N LEU A 177 -14.21 -0.27 -2.21
CA LEU A 177 -12.96 0.12 -1.54
C LEU A 177 -11.92 -0.99 -1.62
N SER A 178 -12.34 -2.23 -1.39
CA SER A 178 -11.47 -3.40 -1.45
C SER A 178 -12.26 -4.63 -1.89
N ILE A 179 -11.54 -5.61 -2.43
CA ILE A 179 -12.06 -6.93 -2.77
C ILE A 179 -11.04 -7.99 -2.33
N ASP A 180 -11.57 -9.08 -1.78
CA ASP A 180 -10.83 -10.29 -1.42
C ASP A 180 -11.70 -11.52 -1.70
N HIS A 181 -11.18 -12.72 -1.46
CA HIS A 181 -11.90 -13.98 -1.68
C HIS A 181 -13.11 -14.20 -0.75
N HIS A 182 -13.32 -13.37 0.27
CA HIS A 182 -14.50 -13.40 1.14
C HIS A 182 -15.56 -12.36 0.77
N GLY A 183 -15.21 -11.37 -0.05
CA GLY A 183 -16.17 -10.41 -0.58
C GLY A 183 -15.59 -9.04 -0.87
N ILE A 184 -16.45 -8.02 -0.75
CA ILE A 184 -16.13 -6.63 -1.09
C ILE A 184 -16.48 -5.70 0.08
N ASP A 185 -15.63 -4.69 0.29
CA ASP A 185 -15.94 -3.54 1.13
C ASP A 185 -16.48 -2.43 0.21
N VAL A 186 -17.64 -1.86 0.56
CA VAL A 186 -18.28 -0.78 -0.19
C VAL A 186 -18.48 0.44 0.71
N VAL A 187 -18.22 1.62 0.16
CA VAL A 187 -18.67 2.88 0.76
C VAL A 187 -19.89 3.39 0.00
N ALA A 188 -20.96 3.66 0.73
CA ALA A 188 -22.22 4.15 0.19
C ALA A 188 -22.50 5.56 0.71
N LYS A 189 -22.94 6.44 -0.17
CA LYS A 189 -23.42 7.79 0.19
C LYS A 189 -24.90 7.72 0.52
N VAL A 190 -25.27 7.98 1.77
CA VAL A 190 -26.64 7.84 2.26
C VAL A 190 -27.27 9.19 2.61
N PRO A 191 -28.62 9.32 2.52
CA PRO A 191 -29.33 10.47 3.05
C PRO A 191 -29.05 10.65 4.55
N GLU A 192 -28.89 11.88 5.00
CA GLU A 192 -28.53 12.23 6.39
C GLU A 192 -29.55 11.78 7.45
N ARG A 193 -30.79 11.49 7.03
CA ARG A 193 -31.83 10.93 7.89
C ARG A 193 -31.70 9.40 8.10
N ALA A 194 -30.91 8.71 7.28
CA ALA A 194 -30.76 7.25 7.34
C ALA A 194 -29.70 6.81 8.36
N THR A 195 -28.79 7.68 8.78
CA THR A 195 -27.75 7.37 9.79
C THR A 195 -28.26 7.20 11.22
N LEU A 196 -29.53 7.54 11.49
CA LEU A 196 -30.15 7.40 12.82
C LEU A 196 -30.83 6.03 13.03
N ALA A 197 -30.94 5.21 11.99
CA ALA A 197 -31.39 3.83 12.11
C ALA A 197 -30.14 2.93 12.19
N ASN A 198 -29.84 2.46 13.40
CA ASN A 198 -28.83 1.44 13.64
C ASN A 198 -28.97 0.29 12.64
N VAL A 199 -27.90 0.02 11.87
CA VAL A 199 -27.79 -1.19 11.04
C VAL A 199 -27.71 -2.38 12.01
N PRO A 200 -28.68 -3.31 12.03
CA PRO A 200 -28.59 -4.50 12.87
C PRO A 200 -27.48 -5.42 12.36
N HIS A 201 -26.70 -5.94 13.31
CA HIS A 201 -25.70 -6.97 13.09
C HIS A 201 -26.30 -8.30 12.63
N GLN A 202 -25.52 -8.99 11.78
CA GLN A 202 -25.51 -10.43 11.54
C GLN A 202 -26.76 -11.06 10.88
N TYR A 203 -26.53 -11.65 9.70
CA TYR A 203 -27.25 -12.85 9.29
C TYR A 203 -26.24 -14.00 9.16
N HIS A 204 -26.64 -15.15 9.73
CA HIS A 204 -25.91 -16.42 9.84
C HIS A 204 -25.47 -17.00 8.50
#